data_AF-A0A0E1NP18-F1
#
_entry.id   AF-A0A0E1NP18-F1
#
_cell.length_a   1.000
_cell.length_b   1.000
_cell.length_c   1.000
_cell.angle_alpha   90.00
_cell.angle_beta   90.00
_cell.angle_gamma   90.00
#
_symmetry.space_group_name_H-M   'P 1'
#
loop_
_entity.id
_entity.type
_entity.pdbx_description
1 polymer ?
#
loop_
_entity_poly.entity_id
_entity_poly.type
_entity_poly.pdbx_seq_one_letter_code
_entity_poly.pdbx_strand_id
1 'polypeptide(L)'
;MMRRSSLIFGDGAACAIVERGDGRSGILASLVEMYPTGSELCEIRAGGTRCNPRSGMDNDDFLFHMQGKRLFRQASGIIEDYFQRLLEKSGLTLADIATVIPHQASHLSLAHMRKRLHVPTDVLVDIYRDHGNQVAASIPTALHAAVMSGRFSPGKPVMLIGTAAGLTLAGMVLLP
;
A
#
# COMPACT_ATOMS: atom_id res chain seq x y z
N MET A 1 18.29 8.98 17.22
CA MET A 1 16.92 9.26 16.74
C MET A 1 16.27 8.06 16.02
N MET A 2 16.74 6.82 16.26
CA MET A 2 16.37 5.59 15.51
C MET A 2 15.20 4.79 16.13
N ARG A 3 14.45 5.37 17.09
CA ARG A 3 13.57 4.58 17.98
C ARG A 3 12.12 4.40 17.52
N ARG A 4 11.61 5.18 16.56
CA ARG A 4 10.18 5.11 16.16
C ARG A 4 9.93 4.40 14.83
N SER A 5 10.82 4.57 13.85
CA SER A 5 10.72 3.92 12.54
C SER A 5 11.18 2.46 12.57
N SER A 6 12.20 2.12 13.36
CA SER A 6 12.69 0.74 13.50
C SER A 6 11.64 -0.25 14.05
N LEU A 7 10.60 0.25 14.74
CA LEU A 7 9.56 -0.57 15.34
C LEU A 7 8.43 -0.93 14.37
N ILE A 8 8.40 -0.35 13.17
CA ILE A 8 7.34 -0.62 12.19
C ILE A 8 7.77 -1.50 11.03
N PHE A 9 9.07 -1.60 10.75
CA PHE A 9 9.57 -2.32 9.57
C PHE A 9 9.79 -3.79 9.86
N GLY A 10 9.55 -4.60 8.83
CA GLY A 10 9.99 -5.99 8.76
C GLY A 10 10.59 -6.25 7.37
N ASP A 11 11.40 -7.29 7.27
CA ASP A 11 11.98 -7.69 5.99
C ASP A 11 11.09 -8.74 5.33
N GLY A 12 11.01 -8.73 4.00
CA GLY A 12 10.16 -9.65 3.27
C GLY A 12 10.37 -9.62 1.77
N ALA A 13 10.01 -10.73 1.13
CA ALA A 13 9.94 -10.87 -0.31
C ALA A 13 8.76 -11.77 -0.67
N ALA A 14 8.15 -11.49 -1.81
CA ALA A 14 7.07 -12.29 -2.36
C ALA A 14 7.09 -12.18 -3.88
N CYS A 15 6.56 -13.19 -4.55
CA CYS A 15 6.55 -13.32 -6.00
C CYS A 15 5.17 -13.78 -6.46
N ALA A 16 4.77 -13.35 -7.65
CA ALA A 16 3.58 -13.83 -8.34
C ALA A 16 3.96 -14.24 -9.76
N ILE A 17 3.38 -15.34 -10.24
CA ILE A 17 3.41 -15.71 -11.65
C ILE A 17 2.14 -15.14 -12.27
N VAL A 18 2.30 -14.37 -13.35
CA VAL A 18 1.18 -13.73 -14.06
C VAL A 18 1.07 -14.35 -15.44
N GLU A 19 -0.11 -14.86 -15.73
CA GLU A 19 -0.44 -15.48 -17.02
C GLU A 19 -1.55 -14.69 -17.72
N ARG A 20 -1.77 -14.98 -19.00
CA ARG A 20 -2.85 -14.38 -19.77
C ARG A 20 -4.20 -14.87 -19.21
N GLY A 21 -5.09 -13.94 -18.89
CA GLY A 21 -6.46 -14.27 -18.46
C GLY A 21 -7.26 -15.01 -19.52
N ASP A 22 -8.25 -15.77 -19.07
CA ASP A 22 -9.16 -16.59 -19.89
C ASP A 22 -10.41 -15.82 -20.39
N GLY A 23 -10.46 -14.51 -20.12
CA GLY A 23 -11.62 -13.65 -20.41
C GLY A 23 -12.67 -13.64 -19.30
N ARG A 24 -12.48 -14.40 -18.21
CA ARG A 24 -13.33 -14.41 -17.02
C ARG A 24 -12.58 -13.98 -15.75
N SER A 25 -11.26 -14.10 -15.77
CA SER A 25 -10.32 -13.64 -14.75
C SER A 25 -9.40 -12.55 -15.30
N GLY A 26 -8.88 -11.68 -14.42
CA GLY A 26 -7.88 -10.68 -14.77
C GLY A 26 -7.97 -9.38 -14.00
N ILE A 27 -7.33 -8.35 -14.54
CA ILE A 27 -7.35 -6.99 -14.00
C ILE A 27 -8.56 -6.25 -14.56
N LEU A 28 -9.49 -5.85 -13.69
CA LEU A 28 -10.66 -5.04 -14.06
C LEU A 28 -10.32 -3.56 -14.14
N ALA A 29 -9.47 -3.08 -13.23
CA ALA A 29 -9.00 -1.70 -13.22
C ALA A 29 -7.62 -1.58 -12.59
N SER A 30 -6.87 -0.57 -13.02
CA SER A 30 -5.64 -0.12 -12.38
C SER A 30 -5.61 1.41 -12.42
N LEU A 31 -5.17 2.01 -11.32
CA LEU A 31 -4.99 3.44 -11.19
C LEU A 31 -3.70 3.70 -10.41
N VAL A 32 -2.92 4.66 -10.88
CA VAL A 32 -1.72 5.15 -10.19
C VAL A 32 -1.71 6.66 -10.32
N GLU A 33 -1.62 7.35 -9.19
CA GLU A 33 -1.60 8.80 -9.12
C GLU A 33 -0.46 9.25 -8.21
N MET A 34 0.26 10.31 -8.61
CA MET A 34 1.40 10.85 -7.87
C MET A 34 1.12 12.29 -7.45
N TYR A 35 1.44 12.58 -6.19
CA TYR A 35 1.29 13.87 -5.55
C TYR A 35 2.66 14.29 -4.99
N PRO A 36 3.53 14.93 -5.80
CA PRO A 36 4.93 15.18 -5.45
C PRO A 36 5.11 16.21 -4.32
N THR A 37 4.08 17.01 -4.04
CA THR A 37 4.10 18.00 -2.96
C THR A 37 4.25 17.31 -1.61
N GLY A 38 5.32 17.62 -0.89
CA GLY A 38 5.64 16.99 0.40
C GLY A 38 6.47 15.72 0.25
N SER A 39 7.17 15.51 -0.86
CA SER A 39 8.12 14.39 -1.02
C SER A 39 9.16 14.31 0.11
N GLU A 40 9.58 15.45 0.65
CA GLU A 40 10.48 15.58 1.79
C GLU A 40 9.88 15.09 3.13
N LEU A 41 8.57 14.83 3.18
CA LEU A 41 7.91 14.27 4.35
C LEU A 41 8.18 12.77 4.52
N CYS A 42 8.66 12.08 3.47
CA CYS A 42 9.02 10.66 3.47
C CYS A 42 10.23 10.42 2.57
N GLU A 43 11.44 10.48 3.11
CA GLU A 43 12.65 10.43 2.29
C GLU A 43 13.83 9.74 2.98
N ILE A 44 14.80 9.36 2.15
CA ILE A 44 16.18 9.17 2.55
C ILE A 44 16.96 10.27 1.82
N ARG A 45 17.67 11.12 2.56
CA ARG A 45 18.28 12.33 1.99
C ARG A 45 19.53 12.00 1.16
N ALA A 46 20.27 10.99 1.61
CA ALA A 46 21.54 10.53 1.06
C ALA A 46 21.46 9.21 0.28
N GLY A 47 22.55 8.84 -0.40
CA GLY A 47 22.70 7.55 -1.10
C GLY A 47 22.34 7.60 -2.59
N GLY A 48 21.82 8.72 -3.08
CA GLY A 48 21.64 9.02 -4.50
C GLY A 48 22.64 10.08 -5.02
N THR A 49 22.38 10.64 -6.20
CA THR A 49 23.23 11.67 -6.83
C THR A 49 22.98 13.09 -6.31
N ARG A 50 21.83 13.35 -5.66
CA ARG A 50 21.42 14.66 -5.14
C ARG A 50 22.37 15.19 -4.06
N CYS A 51 22.93 14.29 -3.24
CA CYS A 51 23.84 14.62 -2.15
C CYS A 51 25.11 13.80 -2.30
N ASN A 52 26.23 14.46 -2.62
CA ASN A 52 27.52 13.79 -2.77
C ASN A 52 28.11 13.48 -1.38
N PRO A 53 28.44 12.22 -1.05
CA PRO A 53 29.05 11.86 0.23
C PRO A 53 30.34 12.62 0.59
N ARG A 54 31.03 13.18 -0.41
CA ARG A 54 32.25 13.97 -0.24
C ARG A 54 32.00 15.42 0.19
N SER A 55 30.76 15.90 0.13
CA SER A 55 30.37 17.29 0.42
C SER A 55 30.09 17.56 1.90
N GLY A 56 30.27 16.55 2.77
CA GLY A 56 29.87 16.58 4.17
C GLY A 56 28.45 16.02 4.33
N MET A 57 28.31 14.98 5.15
CA MET A 57 27.05 14.31 5.45
C MET A 57 27.05 13.79 6.88
N ASP A 58 25.87 13.75 7.49
CA ASP A 58 25.67 13.07 8.75
C ASP A 58 25.16 11.64 8.51
N ASN A 59 25.52 10.70 9.39
CA ASN A 59 25.02 9.32 9.31
C ASN A 59 23.48 9.25 9.29
N ASP A 60 22.80 10.24 9.85
CA ASP A 60 21.35 10.35 9.87
C ASP A 60 20.75 10.59 8.47
N ASP A 61 21.49 11.19 7.53
CA ASP A 61 21.00 11.46 6.17
C ASP A 61 20.80 10.18 5.33
N PHE A 62 21.48 9.09 5.71
CA PHE A 62 21.37 7.77 5.09
C PHE A 62 20.21 6.93 5.67
N LEU A 63 19.51 7.46 6.67
CA LEU A 63 18.40 6.78 7.31
C LEU A 63 17.06 7.26 6.77
N PHE A 64 16.03 6.43 6.97
CA PHE A 64 14.66 6.75 6.62
C PHE A 64 14.07 7.83 7.55
N HIS A 65 13.60 8.92 6.95
CA HIS A 65 12.93 10.04 7.62
C HIS A 65 11.46 10.12 7.21
N MET A 66 10.57 10.23 8.20
CA MET A 66 9.14 10.30 7.95
C MET A 66 8.39 11.20 8.92
N GLN A 67 7.60 12.13 8.37
CA GLN A 67 6.63 12.95 9.09
C GLN A 67 5.22 12.34 8.98
N GLY A 68 5.03 11.16 9.59
CA GLY A 68 3.83 10.33 9.40
C GLY A 68 2.48 11.05 9.59
N LYS A 69 2.37 11.97 10.56
CA LYS A 69 1.13 12.75 10.77
C LYS A 69 0.79 13.66 9.58
N ARG A 70 1.79 14.28 8.93
CA ARG A 70 1.58 15.16 7.78
C ARG A 70 1.24 14.36 6.54
N LEU A 71 1.96 13.26 6.29
CA LEU A 71 1.65 12.31 5.20
C LEU A 71 0.24 11.74 5.33
N PHE A 72 -0.14 11.29 6.53
CA PHE A 72 -1.48 10.77 6.78
C PHE A 72 -2.56 11.81 6.47
N ARG A 73 -2.34 13.07 6.85
CA ARG A 73 -3.27 14.16 6.54
C ARG A 73 -3.38 14.41 5.04
N GLN A 74 -2.27 14.45 4.33
CA GLN A 74 -2.27 14.62 2.86
C GLN A 74 -3.00 13.47 2.18
N ALA A 75 -2.61 12.22 2.47
CA ALA A 75 -3.27 11.04 1.90
C ALA A 75 -4.76 11.01 2.25
N SER A 76 -5.12 11.38 3.48
CA SER A 76 -6.52 11.42 3.91
C SER A 76 -7.36 12.45 3.15
N GLY A 77 -6.77 13.48 2.55
CA GLY A 77 -7.53 14.47 1.77
C GLY A 77 -7.89 14.01 0.35
N ILE A 78 -7.21 12.99 -0.17
CA ILE A 78 -7.31 12.58 -1.58
C ILE A 78 -7.81 11.14 -1.79
N ILE A 79 -7.80 10.33 -0.74
CA ILE A 79 -8.01 8.88 -0.85
C ILE A 79 -9.46 8.49 -1.19
N GLU A 80 -10.45 9.28 -0.80
CA GLU A 80 -11.87 9.00 -1.10
C GLU A 80 -12.15 9.15 -2.59
N ASP A 81 -11.81 10.32 -3.16
CA ASP A 81 -11.98 10.56 -4.59
C ASP A 81 -11.16 9.56 -5.42
N TYR A 82 -9.97 9.19 -4.93
CA TYR A 82 -9.15 8.14 -5.54
C TYR A 82 -9.87 6.78 -5.59
N PHE A 83 -10.48 6.34 -4.48
CA PHE A 83 -11.24 5.09 -4.45
C PHE A 83 -12.44 5.13 -5.39
N GLN A 84 -13.15 6.25 -5.41
CA GLN A 84 -14.28 6.42 -6.31
C GLN A 84 -13.84 6.26 -7.78
N ARG A 85 -12.77 6.95 -8.21
CA ARG A 85 -12.25 6.82 -9.58
C ARG A 85 -11.78 5.41 -9.91
N LEU A 86 -11.14 4.71 -8.97
CA LEU A 86 -10.69 3.33 -9.16
C LEU A 86 -11.89 2.37 -9.34
N LEU A 87 -12.90 2.51 -8.49
CA LEU A 87 -14.11 1.68 -8.52
C LEU A 87 -14.93 1.95 -9.78
N GLU A 88 -15.11 3.22 -10.16
CA GLU A 88 -15.75 3.62 -11.42
C GLU A 88 -15.06 2.97 -12.64
N LYS A 89 -13.71 2.97 -12.68
CA LYS A 89 -12.95 2.29 -13.74
C LYS A 89 -13.20 0.79 -13.80
N SER A 90 -13.46 0.16 -12.66
CA SER A 90 -13.76 -1.28 -12.59
C SER A 90 -15.21 -1.63 -12.91
N GLY A 91 -16.12 -0.63 -12.94
CA GLY A 91 -17.56 -0.85 -13.04
C GLY A 91 -18.18 -1.47 -11.79
N LEU A 92 -17.47 -1.46 -10.66
CA LEU A 92 -17.91 -2.04 -9.39
C LEU A 92 -18.12 -0.94 -8.34
N THR A 93 -18.86 -1.29 -7.30
CA THR A 93 -18.96 -0.52 -6.07
C THR A 93 -18.11 -1.18 -4.97
N LEU A 94 -17.90 -0.47 -3.86
CA LEU A 94 -17.18 -1.04 -2.72
C LEU A 94 -17.89 -2.28 -2.12
N ALA A 95 -19.22 -2.36 -2.24
CA ALA A 95 -20.00 -3.51 -1.77
C ALA A 95 -19.76 -4.78 -2.60
N ASP A 96 -19.27 -4.65 -3.83
CA ASP A 96 -18.95 -5.79 -4.71
C ASP A 96 -17.54 -6.36 -4.41
N ILE A 97 -16.71 -5.63 -3.66
CA ILE A 97 -15.35 -6.05 -3.31
C ILE A 97 -15.40 -7.05 -2.17
N ALA A 98 -15.07 -8.30 -2.46
CA ALA A 98 -15.07 -9.37 -1.48
C ALA A 98 -13.85 -9.33 -0.55
N THR A 99 -12.72 -8.78 -1.00
CA THR A 99 -11.50 -8.69 -0.19
C THR A 99 -10.69 -7.45 -0.55
N VAL A 100 -10.22 -6.73 0.48
CA VAL A 100 -9.34 -5.57 0.37
C VAL A 100 -7.96 -5.95 0.90
N ILE A 101 -6.94 -5.76 0.07
CA ILE A 101 -5.54 -6.10 0.37
C ILE A 101 -4.72 -4.81 0.37
N PRO A 102 -4.61 -4.15 1.53
CA PRO A 102 -3.90 -2.89 1.63
C PRO A 102 -2.39 -3.07 1.83
N HIS A 103 -1.61 -2.03 1.52
CA HIS A 103 -0.24 -1.90 2.00
C HIS A 103 -0.22 -1.89 3.54
N GLN A 104 0.64 -2.72 4.12
CA GLN A 104 0.76 -2.94 5.56
C GLN A 104 1.66 -1.88 6.21
N ALA A 105 1.23 -0.62 6.19
CA ALA A 105 2.07 0.50 6.67
C ALA A 105 2.23 0.55 8.20
N SER A 106 1.12 0.38 8.91
CA SER A 106 1.04 0.33 10.38
C SER A 106 -0.34 -0.17 10.81
N HIS A 107 -0.48 -0.73 12.01
CA HIS A 107 -1.79 -1.07 12.58
C HIS A 107 -2.76 0.12 12.63
N LEU A 108 -2.26 1.34 12.90
CA LEU A 108 -3.10 2.55 12.88
C LEU A 108 -3.61 2.84 11.46
N SER A 109 -2.74 2.76 10.45
CA SER A 109 -3.11 2.98 9.05
C SER A 109 -4.18 1.97 8.59
N LEU A 110 -4.01 0.70 8.92
CA LEU A 110 -4.96 -0.37 8.58
C LEU A 110 -6.32 -0.15 9.27
N ALA A 111 -6.31 0.18 10.57
CA ALA A 111 -7.53 0.50 11.31
C ALA A 111 -8.26 1.71 10.73
N HIS A 112 -7.54 2.75 10.31
CA HIS A 112 -8.11 3.91 9.63
C HIS A 112 -8.70 3.57 8.27
N MET A 113 -7.98 2.79 7.46
CA MET A 113 -8.47 2.37 6.15
C MET A 113 -9.76 1.54 6.27
N ARG A 114 -9.80 0.59 7.21
CA ARG A 114 -11.01 -0.20 7.50
C ARG A 114 -12.21 0.68 7.82
N LYS A 115 -12.04 1.64 8.75
CA LYS A 115 -13.10 2.58 9.13
C LYS A 115 -13.56 3.41 7.94
N ARG A 116 -12.63 3.88 7.11
CA ARG A 116 -12.92 4.75 5.98
C ARG A 116 -13.65 4.05 4.84
N LEU A 117 -13.25 2.80 4.57
CA LEU A 117 -13.93 1.93 3.61
C LEU A 117 -15.23 1.35 4.18
N HIS A 118 -15.52 1.53 5.46
CA HIS A 118 -16.70 0.93 6.12
C HIS A 118 -16.78 -0.61 5.93
N VAL A 119 -15.63 -1.28 5.79
CA VAL A 119 -15.58 -2.73 5.56
C VAL A 119 -15.49 -3.52 6.88
N PRO A 120 -16.11 -4.71 6.93
CA PRO A 120 -15.89 -5.67 8.01
C PRO A 120 -14.41 -6.06 8.18
N THR A 121 -14.06 -6.55 9.37
CA THR A 121 -12.67 -6.94 9.70
C THR A 121 -12.17 -8.10 8.84
N ASP A 122 -13.04 -9.02 8.45
CA ASP A 122 -12.75 -10.20 7.64
C ASP A 122 -12.51 -9.89 6.16
N VAL A 123 -13.07 -8.77 5.66
CA VAL A 123 -12.86 -8.29 4.29
C VAL A 123 -11.47 -7.68 4.10
N LEU A 124 -10.88 -7.07 5.13
CA LEU A 124 -9.56 -6.45 5.04
C LEU A 124 -8.46 -7.42 5.48
N VAL A 125 -7.43 -7.59 4.66
CA VAL A 125 -6.26 -8.41 5.00
C VAL A 125 -5.28 -7.62 5.87
N ASP A 126 -5.12 -8.04 7.11
CA ASP A 126 -4.13 -7.53 8.07
C ASP A 126 -3.18 -8.66 8.47
N ILE A 127 -1.92 -8.53 8.08
CA ILE A 127 -0.81 -9.42 8.48
C ILE A 127 0.29 -8.66 9.23
N TYR A 128 0.06 -7.37 9.53
CA TYR A 128 1.07 -6.46 10.04
C TYR A 128 1.61 -6.93 11.39
N ARG A 129 0.78 -7.54 12.23
CA ARG A 129 1.18 -8.03 13.55
C ARG A 129 2.40 -8.97 13.47
N ASP A 130 2.41 -9.83 12.46
CA ASP A 130 3.38 -10.92 12.35
C ASP A 130 4.53 -10.59 11.38
N HIS A 131 4.35 -9.60 10.50
CA HIS A 131 5.31 -9.27 9.43
C HIS A 131 5.87 -7.84 9.49
N GLY A 132 5.22 -6.93 10.21
CA GLY A 132 5.50 -5.49 10.14
C GLY A 132 5.24 -4.90 8.74
N ASN A 133 5.87 -3.77 8.47
CA ASN A 133 5.87 -3.11 7.17
C ASN A 133 7.06 -3.61 6.33
N GLN A 134 6.77 -4.43 5.32
CA GLN A 134 7.74 -4.98 4.37
C GLN A 134 7.88 -4.13 3.09
N VAL A 135 7.54 -2.84 3.17
CA VAL A 135 7.60 -1.87 2.07
C VAL A 135 6.82 -2.40 0.84
N ALA A 136 7.48 -2.64 -0.28
CA ALA A 136 6.85 -3.09 -1.52
C ALA A 136 6.38 -4.56 -1.43
N ALA A 137 7.00 -5.38 -0.57
CA ALA A 137 6.61 -6.77 -0.40
C ALA A 137 5.34 -6.94 0.45
N SER A 138 4.85 -5.88 1.11
CA SER A 138 3.66 -5.95 1.96
C SER A 138 2.39 -6.39 1.21
N ILE A 139 2.12 -5.83 0.03
CA ILE A 139 0.89 -6.18 -0.74
C ILE A 139 0.98 -7.61 -1.29
N PRO A 140 2.08 -8.04 -1.96
CA PRO A 140 2.18 -9.42 -2.43
C PRO A 140 2.20 -10.46 -1.30
N THR A 141 2.80 -10.16 -0.14
CA THR A 141 2.74 -11.05 1.03
C THR A 141 1.33 -11.14 1.60
N ALA A 142 0.61 -10.01 1.70
CA ALA A 142 -0.80 -10.01 2.11
C ALA A 142 -1.70 -10.72 1.09
N LEU A 143 -1.42 -10.60 -0.21
CA LEU A 143 -2.09 -11.34 -1.26
C LEU A 143 -1.90 -12.85 -1.10
N HIS A 144 -0.66 -13.29 -0.83
CA HIS A 144 -0.39 -14.69 -0.52
C HIS A 144 -1.20 -15.16 0.72
N ALA A 145 -1.24 -14.36 1.79
CA ALA A 145 -2.05 -14.68 2.96
C ALA A 145 -3.56 -14.75 2.64
N ALA A 146 -4.07 -13.91 1.74
CA ALA A 146 -5.45 -13.97 1.26
C ALA A 146 -5.75 -15.27 0.51
N VAL A 147 -4.83 -15.71 -0.35
CA VAL A 147 -4.90 -17.01 -1.04
C VAL A 147 -4.92 -18.17 -0.03
N MET A 148 -3.95 -18.20 0.89
CA MET A 148 -3.83 -19.28 1.89
C MET A 148 -5.02 -19.35 2.84
N SER A 149 -5.72 -18.23 3.07
CA SER A 149 -6.93 -18.17 3.91
C SER A 149 -8.25 -18.31 3.14
N GLY A 150 -8.21 -18.57 1.82
CA GLY A 150 -9.41 -18.73 0.98
C GLY A 150 -10.17 -17.42 0.69
N ARG A 151 -9.58 -16.26 1.00
CA ARG A 151 -10.17 -14.94 0.74
C ARG A 151 -9.90 -14.43 -0.68
N PHE A 152 -8.97 -15.04 -1.40
CA PHE A 152 -8.80 -14.87 -2.84
C PHE A 152 -9.42 -16.08 -3.55
N SER A 153 -10.64 -15.92 -4.07
CA SER A 153 -11.44 -17.02 -4.66
C SER A 153 -11.97 -16.64 -6.05
N PRO A 154 -12.11 -17.60 -6.98
CA PRO A 154 -12.64 -17.35 -8.32
C PRO A 154 -13.97 -16.60 -8.32
N GLY A 155 -14.10 -15.61 -9.20
CA GLY A 155 -15.32 -14.82 -9.39
C GLY A 155 -15.64 -13.85 -8.25
N LYS A 156 -14.76 -13.69 -7.26
CA LYS A 156 -14.91 -12.73 -6.15
C LYS A 156 -13.95 -11.55 -6.33
N PRO A 157 -14.42 -10.33 -6.59
CA PRO A 157 -13.54 -9.19 -6.81
C PRO A 157 -12.63 -8.89 -5.60
N VAL A 158 -11.36 -8.59 -5.88
CA VAL A 158 -10.34 -8.26 -4.89
C VAL A 158 -9.73 -6.90 -5.22
N MET A 159 -9.61 -6.03 -4.22
CA MET A 159 -8.98 -4.72 -4.38
C MET A 159 -7.61 -4.69 -3.70
N LEU A 160 -6.56 -4.50 -4.48
CA LEU A 160 -5.22 -4.16 -3.98
C LEU A 160 -5.14 -2.64 -3.84
N ILE A 161 -4.58 -2.15 -2.73
CA ILE A 161 -4.44 -0.71 -2.51
C ILE A 161 -3.17 -0.37 -1.72
N GLY A 162 -2.43 0.65 -2.16
CA GLY A 162 -1.20 1.06 -1.50
C GLY A 162 -0.96 2.57 -1.55
N THR A 163 -0.23 3.03 -0.54
CA THR A 163 0.42 4.34 -0.55
C THR A 163 1.94 4.14 -0.47
N ALA A 164 2.70 5.00 -1.14
CA ALA A 164 4.17 4.98 -1.12
C ALA A 164 4.75 6.39 -0.99
N ALA A 165 6.03 6.48 -0.62
CA ALA A 165 6.78 7.74 -0.63
C ALA A 165 6.72 8.38 -2.03
N GLY A 166 6.50 9.69 -2.08
CA GLY A 166 6.19 10.38 -3.34
C GLY A 166 5.39 11.66 -3.12
N LEU A 167 4.16 11.65 -2.59
CA LEU A 167 3.24 10.57 -2.22
C LEU A 167 2.64 9.91 -3.47
N THR A 168 2.62 8.58 -3.53
CA THR A 168 1.94 7.83 -4.61
C THR A 168 0.77 7.05 -4.05
N LEU A 169 -0.38 7.11 -4.73
CA LEU A 169 -1.50 6.19 -4.53
C LEU A 169 -1.54 5.22 -5.71
N ALA A 170 -1.63 3.93 -5.41
CA ALA A 170 -1.75 2.89 -6.42
C ALA A 170 -2.82 1.90 -5.98
N GLY A 171 -3.63 1.45 -6.93
CA GLY A 171 -4.74 0.55 -6.66
C GLY A 171 -5.10 -0.24 -7.89
N MET A 172 -5.57 -1.46 -7.66
CA MET A 172 -5.89 -2.42 -8.70
C MET A 172 -7.08 -3.24 -8.25
N VAL A 173 -8.06 -3.42 -9.13
CA VAL A 173 -9.18 -4.33 -8.91
C VAL A 173 -8.95 -5.56 -9.77
N LEU A 174 -8.92 -6.71 -9.12
CA LEU A 174 -8.70 -8.03 -9.70
C LEU A 174 -10.00 -8.83 -9.64
N LEU A 175 -10.23 -9.64 -10.67
CA LEU A 175 -11.16 -10.75 -10.63
C LEU A 175 -10.34 -12.04 -10.74
N PRO A 176 -10.17 -12.78 -9.64
CA PRO A 176 -9.58 -14.12 -9.67
C PRO A 176 -10.39 -15.06 -10.55
#